data_AF-A0A950ZED0-F1
#
_entry.id   AF-A0A950ZED0-F1
#
_cell.length_a   1.000
_cell.length_b   1.000
_cell.length_c   1.000
_cell.angle_alpha   90.00
_cell.angle_beta   90.00
_cell.angle_gamma   90.00
#
_symmetry.space_group_name_H-M   'P 1'
#
loop_
_entity.id
_entity.type
_entity.pdbx_description
1 polymer ?
#
loop_
_entity_poly.entity_id
_entity_poly.type
_entity_poly.pdbx_seq_one_letter_code
_entity_poly.pdbx_strand_id
1 'polypeptide(L)'
;MANAPDPATELVRVLRSACSGELAAGFAYRGHWKSVRRADERERIRTIEAEEWHHRALVRGLLAELGAKPSMRREIAFWCIGRTIGLLCHIGGWFIPMYGAGRLERWNVNEYEDAARLARAAGRESMLEPLLMMAEVEWEHERYFRERITGHRLLRVFRMWPPLPPKERIRAAFAEP
;
A
#
# COMPACT_ATOMS: atom_id res chain seq x y z
N MET A 1 13.21 -30.27 11.96
CA MET A 1 13.08 -29.29 10.85
C MET A 1 11.67 -28.73 10.95
N ALA A 2 11.51 -27.44 11.25
CA ALA A 2 10.17 -26.83 11.24
C ALA A 2 9.69 -26.80 9.79
N ASN A 3 8.53 -27.40 9.50
CA ASN A 3 7.89 -27.29 8.19
C ASN A 3 7.68 -25.80 7.89
N ALA A 4 8.05 -25.37 6.69
CA ALA A 4 7.72 -24.03 6.22
C ALA A 4 6.19 -23.82 6.31
N PRO A 5 5.72 -22.63 6.73
CA PRO A 5 4.29 -22.38 6.84
C PRO A 5 3.61 -22.51 5.48
N ASP A 6 2.41 -23.07 5.50
CA ASP A 6 1.57 -23.30 4.32
C ASP A 6 1.31 -21.97 3.55
N PRO A 7 1.53 -21.92 2.23
CA PRO A 7 1.35 -20.70 1.43
C PRO A 7 -0.04 -20.07 1.55
N ALA A 8 -1.10 -20.87 1.67
CA ALA A 8 -2.46 -20.33 1.83
C ALA A 8 -2.65 -19.65 3.19
N THR A 9 -2.06 -20.21 4.25
CA THR A 9 -2.05 -19.60 5.58
C THR A 9 -1.28 -18.29 5.61
N GLU A 10 -0.11 -18.21 4.96
CA GLU A 10 0.67 -16.98 4.85
C GLU A 10 -0.03 -15.93 3.97
N LEU A 11 -0.69 -16.35 2.88
CA LEU A 11 -1.51 -15.46 2.07
C LEU A 11 -2.59 -14.76 2.91
N VAL A 12 -3.32 -15.52 3.75
CA VAL A 12 -4.32 -14.94 4.65
C VAL A 12 -3.68 -13.95 5.65
N ARG A 13 -2.46 -14.22 6.13
CA ARG A 13 -1.74 -13.32 7.04
C ARG A 13 -1.38 -12.00 6.35
N VAL A 14 -0.81 -12.08 5.15
CA VAL A 14 -0.45 -10.90 4.34
C VAL A 14 -1.71 -10.11 3.98
N LEU A 15 -2.77 -10.75 3.50
CA LEU A 15 -4.02 -10.04 3.16
C LEU A 15 -4.67 -9.39 4.39
N ARG A 16 -4.60 -9.99 5.58
CA ARG A 16 -5.05 -9.32 6.82
C ARG A 16 -4.17 -8.13 7.18
N SER A 17 -2.88 -8.20 6.86
CA SER A 17 -1.95 -7.08 7.05
C SER A 17 -2.32 -5.93 6.12
N ALA A 18 -2.35 -6.19 4.82
CA ALA A 18 -2.74 -5.26 3.77
C ALA A 18 -4.10 -4.63 4.07
N CYS A 19 -5.13 -5.44 4.39
CA CYS A 19 -6.47 -4.93 4.69
C CYS A 19 -6.45 -3.82 5.75
N SER A 20 -5.75 -4.03 6.87
CA SER A 20 -5.61 -3.02 7.91
C SER A 20 -4.65 -1.88 7.51
N GLY A 21 -3.61 -2.17 6.71
CA GLY A 21 -2.75 -1.16 6.09
C GLY A 21 -3.54 -0.14 5.28
N GLU A 22 -4.37 -0.62 4.34
CA GLU A 22 -5.26 0.20 3.51
C GLU A 22 -6.22 1.07 4.35
N LEU A 23 -6.70 0.53 5.48
CA LEU A 23 -7.54 1.31 6.41
C LEU A 23 -6.77 2.51 6.98
N ALA A 24 -5.52 2.29 7.39
CA ALA A 24 -4.69 3.36 7.91
C ALA A 24 -4.33 4.37 6.79
N ALA A 25 -3.97 3.88 5.61
CA ALA A 25 -3.62 4.68 4.44
C ALA A 25 -4.79 5.59 4.02
N GLY A 26 -6.00 5.05 3.87
CA GLY A 26 -7.19 5.84 3.54
C GLY A 26 -7.45 6.99 4.53
N PHE A 27 -7.29 6.77 5.85
CA PHE A 27 -7.41 7.85 6.83
C PHE A 27 -6.23 8.83 6.80
N ALA A 28 -5.01 8.34 6.58
CA ALA A 28 -3.83 9.18 6.48
C ALA A 28 -3.94 10.11 5.27
N TYR A 29 -4.31 9.59 4.10
CA TYR A 29 -4.50 10.37 2.88
C TYR A 29 -5.66 11.36 2.98
N ARG A 30 -6.75 11.00 3.67
CA ARG A 30 -7.83 11.95 3.99
C ARG A 30 -7.33 13.18 4.72
N GLY A 31 -6.39 13.02 5.65
CA GLY A 31 -5.74 14.14 6.33
C GLY A 31 -4.73 14.86 5.45
N HIS A 32 -3.94 14.09 4.69
CA HIS A 32 -2.88 14.62 3.83
C HIS A 32 -3.41 15.55 2.74
N TRP A 33 -4.43 15.16 1.95
CA TRP A 33 -4.93 16.07 0.90
C TRP A 33 -5.55 17.34 1.49
N LYS A 34 -6.08 17.28 2.71
CA LYS A 34 -6.60 18.45 3.43
C LYS A 34 -5.50 19.36 3.96
N SER A 35 -4.28 18.85 4.17
CA SER A 35 -3.16 19.64 4.68
C SER A 35 -2.34 20.33 3.58
N VAL A 36 -2.34 19.79 2.36
CA VAL A 36 -1.59 20.39 1.23
C VAL A 36 -2.27 21.64 0.68
N ARG A 37 -1.45 22.62 0.26
CA ARG A 37 -1.92 23.92 -0.25
C ARG A 37 -2.21 23.90 -1.75
N ARG A 38 -1.40 23.17 -2.51
CA ARG A 38 -1.49 23.16 -3.97
C ARG A 38 -2.70 22.33 -4.42
N ALA A 39 -3.46 22.86 -5.38
CA ALA A 39 -4.69 22.22 -5.86
C ALA A 39 -4.42 20.91 -6.62
N ASP A 40 -3.34 20.86 -7.42
CA ASP A 40 -2.94 19.64 -8.14
C ASP A 40 -2.56 18.51 -7.17
N GLU A 41 -1.83 18.84 -6.11
CA GLU A 41 -1.45 17.85 -5.08
C GLU A 41 -2.65 17.36 -4.30
N ARG A 42 -3.53 18.30 -3.92
CA ARG A 42 -4.78 17.98 -3.23
C ARG A 42 -5.62 17.00 -4.01
N GLU A 43 -5.82 17.28 -5.30
CA GLU A 43 -6.65 16.42 -6.14
C GLU A 43 -6.02 15.05 -6.31
N ARG A 44 -4.72 14.97 -6.63
CA ARG A 44 -4.06 13.67 -6.79
C ARG A 44 -4.07 12.85 -5.51
N ILE A 45 -3.78 13.44 -4.35
CA ILE A 45 -3.80 12.71 -3.06
C ILE A 45 -5.23 12.29 -2.69
N ARG A 46 -6.25 13.06 -3.10
CA ARG A 46 -7.64 12.66 -2.92
C ARG A 46 -8.02 11.47 -3.82
N THR A 47 -7.48 11.40 -5.03
CA THR A 47 -7.61 10.22 -5.89
C THR A 47 -6.97 9.01 -5.23
N ILE A 48 -5.73 9.15 -4.75
CA ILE A 48 -5.01 8.09 -4.02
C ILE A 48 -5.85 7.59 -2.84
N GLU A 49 -6.46 8.50 -2.05
CA GLU A 49 -7.35 8.09 -0.97
C GLU A 49 -8.52 7.20 -1.45
N ALA A 50 -9.13 7.52 -2.59
CA ALA A 50 -10.20 6.71 -3.16
C ALA A 50 -9.70 5.34 -3.65
N GLU A 51 -8.48 5.30 -4.19
CA GLU A 51 -7.77 4.08 -4.60
C GLU A 51 -7.51 3.16 -3.37
N GLU A 52 -7.03 3.68 -2.24
CA GLU A 52 -6.87 2.90 -0.99
C GLU A 52 -8.20 2.28 -0.48
N TRP A 53 -9.30 3.04 -0.54
CA TRP A 53 -10.61 2.51 -0.15
C TRP A 53 -11.07 1.39 -1.08
N HIS A 54 -10.72 1.48 -2.36
CA HIS A 54 -10.98 0.45 -3.35
C HIS A 54 -10.10 -0.79 -3.12
N HIS A 55 -8.79 -0.61 -2.92
CA HIS A 55 -7.85 -1.68 -2.56
C HIS A 55 -8.35 -2.45 -1.33
N ARG A 56 -8.76 -1.72 -0.29
CA ARG A 56 -9.34 -2.33 0.91
C ARG A 56 -10.57 -3.18 0.60
N ALA A 57 -11.46 -2.73 -0.28
CA ALA A 57 -12.64 -3.49 -0.69
C ALA A 57 -12.24 -4.79 -1.42
N LEU A 58 -11.26 -4.71 -2.34
CA LEU A 58 -10.71 -5.87 -3.05
C LEU A 58 -10.09 -6.88 -2.08
N VAL A 59 -9.21 -6.43 -1.17
CA VAL A 59 -8.56 -7.30 -0.18
C VAL A 59 -9.59 -7.99 0.73
N ARG A 60 -10.68 -7.31 1.09
CA ARG A 60 -11.78 -7.94 1.84
C ARG A 60 -12.50 -9.00 1.02
N GLY A 61 -12.65 -8.81 -0.29
CA GLY A 61 -13.15 -9.82 -1.22
C GLY A 61 -12.25 -11.05 -1.26
N LEU A 62 -10.94 -10.83 -1.45
CA LEU A 62 -9.94 -11.92 -1.46
C LEU A 62 -9.93 -12.71 -0.14
N LEU A 63 -10.00 -12.03 1.01
CA LEU A 63 -10.13 -12.69 2.30
C LEU A 63 -11.40 -13.53 2.39
N ALA A 64 -12.53 -13.05 1.88
CA ALA A 64 -13.79 -13.78 1.89
C ALA A 64 -13.74 -15.04 1.00
N GLU A 65 -13.12 -14.96 -0.17
CA GLU A 65 -12.87 -16.12 -1.05
C GLU A 65 -12.03 -17.21 -0.37
N LEU A 66 -11.11 -16.82 0.51
CA LEU A 66 -10.31 -17.73 1.33
C LEU A 66 -11.03 -18.21 2.60
N GLY A 67 -12.31 -17.86 2.80
CA GLY A 67 -13.05 -18.16 4.03
C GLY A 67 -12.53 -17.43 5.27
N ALA A 68 -11.72 -16.39 5.08
CA ALA A 68 -11.11 -15.58 6.12
C ALA A 68 -11.85 -14.26 6.33
N LYS A 69 -11.47 -13.57 7.41
CA LYS A 69 -11.98 -12.24 7.77
C LYS A 69 -10.82 -11.32 8.15
N PRO A 70 -10.98 -9.98 8.01
CA PRO A 70 -10.04 -9.01 8.57
C PRO A 70 -9.81 -9.23 10.06
N SER A 71 -8.64 -8.83 10.56
CA SER A 71 -8.30 -8.96 11.97
C SER A 71 -8.83 -7.78 12.77
N MET A 72 -9.95 -7.95 13.50
CA MET A 72 -10.58 -6.87 14.27
C MET A 72 -9.63 -6.09 15.19
N ARG A 73 -8.67 -6.77 15.82
CA ARG A 73 -7.66 -6.11 16.67
C ARG A 73 -6.76 -5.17 15.86
N ARG A 74 -6.31 -5.62 14.68
CA ARG A 74 -5.51 -4.80 13.77
C ARG A 74 -6.32 -3.65 13.20
N GLU A 75 -7.58 -3.90 12.86
CA GLU A 75 -8.49 -2.89 12.33
C GLU A 75 -8.65 -1.70 13.29
N ILE A 76 -8.85 -1.96 14.58
CA ILE A 76 -8.92 -0.91 15.60
C ILE A 76 -7.59 -0.17 15.71
N ALA A 77 -6.47 -0.90 15.79
CA ALA A 77 -5.15 -0.29 15.90
C ALA A 77 -4.81 0.60 14.69
N PHE A 78 -5.04 0.10 13.48
CA PHE A 78 -4.72 0.81 12.24
C PHE A 78 -5.70 1.95 11.95
N TRP A 79 -6.96 1.85 12.38
CA TRP A 79 -7.87 2.98 12.41
C TRP A 79 -7.31 4.12 13.27
N CYS A 80 -6.83 3.83 14.49
CA CYS A 80 -6.19 4.83 15.36
C CYS A 80 -4.93 5.42 14.72
N ILE A 81 -4.06 4.56 14.15
CA ILE A 81 -2.82 4.97 13.49
C ILE A 81 -3.12 5.91 12.31
N GLY A 82 -3.99 5.49 11.38
CA GLY A 82 -4.31 6.28 10.18
C GLY A 82 -4.89 7.64 10.51
N ARG A 83 -5.82 7.71 11.49
CA ARG A 83 -6.39 8.99 11.95
C ARG A 83 -5.35 9.89 12.61
N THR A 84 -4.44 9.31 13.39
CA THR A 84 -3.36 10.05 14.04
C THR A 84 -2.39 10.61 13.00
N ILE A 85 -1.97 9.80 12.03
CA ILE A 85 -1.12 10.25 10.91
C ILE A 85 -1.83 11.36 10.13
N GLY A 86 -3.11 11.17 9.79
CA GLY A 86 -3.90 12.19 9.09
C GLY A 86 -3.96 13.53 9.83
N LEU A 87 -4.07 13.52 11.16
CA LEU A 87 -3.98 14.74 11.97
C LEU A 87 -2.56 15.34 11.92
N LEU A 88 -1.53 14.51 12.07
CA LEU A 88 -0.14 14.94 12.02
C LEU A 88 0.26 15.52 10.66
N CYS A 89 -0.42 15.18 9.56
CA CYS A 89 -0.22 15.80 8.25
C CYS A 89 -0.42 17.33 8.26
N HIS A 90 -1.21 17.87 9.21
CA HIS A 90 -1.39 19.32 9.36
C HIS A 90 -0.23 20.00 10.10
N ILE A 91 0.58 19.24 10.83
CA ILE A 91 1.66 19.73 11.70
C ILE A 91 3.04 19.44 11.07
N GLY A 92 3.20 18.30 10.40
CA GLY A 92 4.46 17.83 9.82
C GLY A 92 4.96 18.62 8.61
N GLY A 93 4.30 19.73 8.26
CA GLY A 93 4.57 20.50 7.05
C GLY A 93 4.25 19.69 5.78
N TRP A 94 4.95 20.00 4.69
CA TRP A 94 4.72 19.37 3.40
C TRP A 94 5.62 18.13 3.16
N PHE A 95 6.90 18.22 3.53
CA PHE A 95 7.87 17.16 3.19
C PHE A 95 7.64 15.85 3.95
N ILE A 96 7.32 15.90 5.25
CA ILE A 96 7.21 14.67 6.07
C ILE A 96 6.03 13.79 5.60
N PRO A 97 4.82 14.33 5.36
CA PRO A 97 3.72 13.54 4.79
C PRO A 97 4.04 12.98 3.40
N MET A 98 4.66 13.78 2.52
CA MET A 98 5.05 13.33 1.17
C MET A 98 6.10 12.21 1.21
N TYR A 99 7.12 12.37 2.05
CA TYR A 99 8.17 11.37 2.24
C TYR A 99 7.63 10.08 2.89
N GLY A 100 6.78 10.22 3.90
CA GLY A 100 6.13 9.10 4.58
C GLY A 100 5.24 8.31 3.64
N ALA A 101 4.41 9.00 2.85
CA ALA A 101 3.54 8.41 1.83
C ALA A 101 4.35 7.59 0.82
N GLY A 102 5.36 8.18 0.16
CA GLY A 102 6.14 7.42 -0.83
C GLY A 102 6.85 6.18 -0.27
N ARG A 103 7.22 6.17 1.02
CA ARG A 103 7.74 4.96 1.68
C ARG A 103 6.68 3.91 1.95
N LEU A 104 5.49 4.34 2.36
CA LEU A 104 4.34 3.48 2.57
C LEU A 104 3.99 2.77 1.27
N GLU A 105 3.85 3.51 0.18
CA GLU A 105 3.51 2.98 -1.15
C GLU A 105 4.54 1.96 -1.64
N ARG A 106 5.83 2.23 -1.43
CA ARG A 106 6.88 1.25 -1.73
C ARG A 106 6.69 -0.05 -0.94
N TRP A 107 6.19 -0.01 0.28
CA TRP A 107 5.89 -1.23 1.04
C TRP A 107 4.66 -1.93 0.50
N ASN A 108 3.59 -1.21 0.16
CA ASN A 108 2.38 -1.80 -0.42
C ASN A 108 2.67 -2.53 -1.73
N VAL A 109 3.48 -1.98 -2.64
CA VAL A 109 3.92 -2.68 -3.87
C VAL A 109 4.52 -4.05 -3.55
N ASN A 110 5.44 -4.10 -2.58
CA ASN A 110 6.06 -5.37 -2.20
C ASN A 110 5.07 -6.32 -1.52
N GLU A 111 4.17 -5.80 -0.67
CA GLU A 111 3.15 -6.61 0.02
C GLU A 111 2.19 -7.26 -0.97
N TYR A 112 1.78 -6.55 -2.03
CA TYR A 112 0.92 -7.10 -3.07
C TYR A 112 1.65 -8.07 -4.02
N GLU A 113 2.91 -7.81 -4.37
CA GLU A 113 3.73 -8.78 -5.10
C GLU A 113 3.95 -10.08 -4.28
N ASP A 114 4.22 -9.97 -2.98
CA ASP A 114 4.37 -11.12 -2.09
C ASP A 114 3.06 -11.89 -1.94
N ALA A 115 1.93 -11.19 -1.80
CA ALA A 115 0.62 -11.81 -1.82
C ALA A 115 0.35 -12.55 -3.15
N ALA A 116 0.74 -11.98 -4.29
CA ALA A 116 0.58 -12.64 -5.59
C ALA A 116 1.44 -13.91 -5.69
N ARG A 117 2.70 -13.88 -5.20
CA ARG A 117 3.56 -15.08 -5.14
C ARG A 117 2.94 -16.17 -4.26
N LEU A 118 2.41 -15.80 -3.10
CA LEU A 118 1.73 -16.73 -2.19
C LEU A 118 0.44 -17.29 -2.81
N ALA A 119 -0.34 -16.47 -3.50
CA ALA A 119 -1.54 -16.90 -4.22
C ALA A 119 -1.21 -17.92 -5.30
N ARG A 120 -0.16 -17.69 -6.11
CA ARG A 120 0.33 -18.68 -7.07
C ARG A 120 0.76 -19.98 -6.39
N ALA A 121 1.59 -19.89 -5.35
CA ALA A 121 2.06 -21.06 -4.61
C ALA A 121 0.92 -21.86 -3.95
N ALA A 122 -0.20 -21.20 -3.63
CA ALA A 122 -1.41 -21.83 -3.08
C ALA A 122 -2.39 -22.31 -4.17
N GLY A 123 -2.08 -22.20 -5.46
CA GLY A 123 -2.97 -22.55 -6.56
C GLY A 123 -4.23 -21.68 -6.64
N ARG A 124 -4.12 -20.40 -6.28
CA ARG A 124 -5.21 -19.39 -6.27
C ARG A 124 -5.02 -18.38 -7.40
N GLU A 125 -4.95 -18.88 -8.63
CA GLU A 125 -4.65 -18.05 -9.82
C GLU A 125 -5.64 -16.90 -10.03
N SER A 126 -6.92 -17.10 -9.67
CA SER A 126 -7.95 -16.06 -9.77
C SER A 126 -7.62 -14.78 -8.98
N MET A 127 -6.73 -14.88 -7.98
CA MET A 127 -6.32 -13.75 -7.15
C MET A 127 -5.13 -12.98 -7.72
N LEU A 128 -4.44 -13.51 -8.74
CA LEU A 128 -3.25 -12.85 -9.29
C LEU A 128 -3.59 -11.51 -9.92
N GLU A 129 -4.61 -11.46 -10.78
CA GLU A 129 -4.98 -10.23 -11.48
C GLU A 129 -5.30 -9.07 -10.53
N PRO A 130 -6.20 -9.20 -9.53
CA PRO A 130 -6.45 -8.08 -8.62
C PRO A 130 -5.22 -7.70 -7.78
N LEU A 131 -4.38 -8.65 -7.37
CA LEU A 131 -3.16 -8.35 -6.59
C LEU A 131 -2.12 -7.61 -7.42
N LEU A 132 -1.89 -8.02 -8.67
CA LEU A 132 -0.94 -7.37 -9.57
C LEU A 132 -1.43 -5.99 -9.99
N MET A 133 -2.73 -5.83 -10.23
CA MET A 133 -3.35 -4.53 -10.50
C MET A 133 -3.12 -3.56 -9.33
N MET A 134 -3.37 -3.99 -8.08
CA MET A 134 -3.09 -3.15 -6.91
C MET A 134 -1.60 -2.81 -6.82
N ALA A 135 -0.69 -3.77 -6.99
CA ALA A 135 0.76 -3.49 -7.01
C ALA A 135 1.16 -2.44 -8.05
N GLU A 136 0.53 -2.44 -9.24
CA GLU A 136 0.76 -1.44 -10.28
C GLU A 136 0.25 -0.04 -9.89
N VAL A 137 -0.89 0.04 -9.22
CA VAL A 137 -1.45 1.31 -8.70
C VAL A 137 -0.54 1.88 -7.61
N GLU A 138 -0.10 1.06 -6.66
CA GLU A 138 0.82 1.51 -5.59
C GLU A 138 2.18 1.94 -6.13
N TRP A 139 2.61 1.34 -7.26
CA TRP A 139 3.81 1.79 -7.97
C TRP A 139 3.62 3.22 -8.49
N GLU A 140 2.45 3.54 -9.03
CA GLU A 140 2.12 4.89 -9.50
C GLU A 140 2.02 5.89 -8.35
N HIS A 141 1.52 5.46 -7.19
CA HIS A 141 1.52 6.26 -5.97
C HIS A 141 2.94 6.55 -5.49
N GLU A 142 3.79 5.52 -5.34
CA GLU A 142 5.20 5.68 -4.94
C GLU A 142 5.92 6.64 -5.87
N ARG A 143 5.77 6.43 -7.18
CA ARG A 143 6.39 7.28 -8.20
C ARG A 143 5.97 8.73 -8.03
N TYR A 144 4.67 8.99 -7.86
CA TYR A 144 4.17 10.35 -7.65
C TYR A 144 4.83 11.02 -6.44
N PHE A 145 4.86 10.37 -5.27
CA PHE A 145 5.44 10.95 -4.07
C PHE A 145 6.96 11.14 -4.18
N ARG A 146 7.66 10.15 -4.77
CA ARG A 146 9.09 10.23 -5.06
C ARG A 146 9.41 11.42 -5.95
N GLU A 147 8.67 11.60 -7.05
CA GLU A 147 8.88 12.69 -8.00
C GLU A 147 8.67 14.05 -7.31
N ARG A 148 7.64 14.17 -6.46
CA ARG A 148 7.37 15.41 -5.70
C ARG A 148 8.53 15.80 -4.79
N ILE A 149 9.10 14.85 -4.05
CA ILE A 149 10.16 15.15 -3.08
C ILE A 149 11.56 15.17 -3.69
N THR A 150 11.73 14.74 -4.95
CA THR A 150 13.04 14.69 -5.62
C THR A 150 13.66 16.09 -5.66
N GLY A 151 14.93 16.19 -5.25
CA GLY A 151 15.64 17.47 -5.16
C GLY A 151 15.33 18.30 -3.91
N HIS A 152 14.42 17.86 -3.02
CA HIS A 152 14.13 18.56 -1.78
C HIS A 152 15.32 18.56 -0.81
N ARG A 153 15.61 19.70 -0.18
CA ARG A 153 16.80 19.90 0.68
C ARG A 153 16.89 18.92 1.85
N LEU A 154 15.75 18.51 2.41
CA LEU A 154 15.71 17.56 3.52
C LEU A 154 16.16 16.14 3.13
N LEU A 155 16.24 15.79 1.85
CA LEU A 155 16.79 14.51 1.41
C LEU A 155 18.30 14.36 1.70
N ARG A 156 18.99 15.45 2.06
CA ARG A 156 20.37 15.39 2.58
C ARG A 156 20.45 14.72 3.95
N VAL A 157 19.34 14.71 4.69
CA VAL A 157 19.21 14.09 6.02
C VAL A 157 18.38 12.82 5.93
N PHE A 158 17.22 12.91 5.27
CA PHE A 158 16.33 11.78 5.03
C PHE A 158 16.78 11.03 3.77
N ARG A 159 17.47 9.89 3.95
CA ARG A 159 17.92 9.07 2.83
C ARG A 159 16.72 8.60 2.00
N MET A 160 16.69 8.97 0.72
CA MET A 160 15.71 8.44 -0.24
C MET A 160 15.78 6.92 -0.26
N TRP A 161 14.60 6.26 -0.28
CA TRP A 161 14.54 4.82 -0.51
C TRP A 161 15.03 4.46 -1.92
N PRO A 162 15.39 3.20 -2.21
CA PRO A 162 15.71 2.77 -3.57
C PRO A 162 14.49 2.90 -4.49
N PRO A 163 14.67 3.33 -5.75
CA PRO A 163 13.57 3.37 -6.71
C PRO A 163 13.00 1.98 -6.96
N LEU A 164 11.70 1.90 -7.22
CA LEU A 164 11.09 0.66 -7.69
C LEU A 164 11.61 0.31 -9.09
N PRO A 165 11.68 -1.00 -9.43
CA PRO A 165 11.92 -1.42 -10.81
C PRO A 165 10.83 -0.89 -11.77
N PRO A 166 11.03 -0.96 -13.09
CA PRO A 166 9.99 -0.61 -14.06
C PRO A 166 8.69 -1.37 -13.79
N LYS A 167 7.54 -0.68 -13.92
CA LYS A 167 6.21 -1.21 -13.60
C LYS A 167 5.93 -2.53 -14.32
N GLU A 168 6.41 -2.67 -15.55
CA GLU A 168 6.24 -3.85 -16.41
C GLU A 168 6.84 -5.12 -15.78
N ARG A 169 7.83 -4.98 -14.88
CA ARG A 169 8.41 -6.12 -14.16
C ARG A 169 7.43 -6.78 -13.19
N ILE A 170 6.44 -6.04 -12.68
CA ILE A 170 5.43 -6.57 -11.76
C ILE A 170 4.71 -7.75 -12.42
N ARG A 171 4.22 -7.58 -13.65
CA ARG A 171 3.52 -8.66 -14.37
C ARG A 171 4.47 -9.65 -15.04
N ALA A 172 5.62 -9.20 -15.53
CA ALA A 172 6.60 -10.08 -16.18
C ALA A 172 7.07 -11.20 -15.25
N ALA A 173 7.18 -10.93 -13.93
CA ALA A 173 7.53 -11.94 -12.93
C ALA A 173 6.51 -13.08 -12.80
N PHE A 174 5.31 -12.93 -13.38
CA PHE A 174 4.22 -13.88 -13.32
C PHE A 174 3.81 -14.39 -14.72
N ALA A 175 4.56 -14.06 -15.78
CA ALA A 175 4.23 -14.47 -17.14
C ALA A 175 4.53 -15.95 -17.44
N GLU A 176 5.41 -16.58 -16.65
CA GLU A 176 5.75 -18.00 -16.79
C GLU A 176 5.02 -18.86 -15.73
N PRO A 177 4.58 -20.09 -16.08
CA PRO A 177 3.92 -21.03 -15.17
C PRO A 177 4.79 -21.47 -13.98
#